data_AF-A0A645IBJ1-F1
#
_entry.id   AF-A0A645IBJ1-F1
#
_cell.length_a   1.000
_cell.length_b   1.000
_cell.length_c   1.000
_cell.angle_alpha   90.00
_cell.angle_beta   90.00
_cell.angle_gamma   90.00
#
_symmetry.space_group_name_H-M   'P 1'
#
loop_
_entity.id
_entity.type
_entity.pdbx_description
1 polymer ?
#
loop_
_entity_poly.entity_id
_entity_poly.type
_entity_poly.pdbx_seq_one_letter_code
_entity_poly.pdbx_strand_id
1 'polypeptide(L)'
;MVNVPKILPGVPAITGSPLFLYTRGRYIDRQKPYPDIVVDITPVEREKAYIIDAHESQIYEWLPWINRSNKIIPDTEKVRIEYILKEYVWKRGEIKEKDRPIVEKWYGSGAKEVKTIEAFEICEFGRAVNDQDIRELFPMFAR
;
A
#
# COMPACT_ATOMS: atom_id res chain seq x y z
N MET A 1 -18.41 -6.66 13.73
CA MET A 1 -17.66 -6.20 14.91
C MET A 1 -16.61 -7.24 15.24
N VAL A 2 -15.34 -6.94 14.96
CA VAL A 2 -14.20 -7.82 15.25
C VAL A 2 -13.60 -7.35 16.57
N ASN A 3 -14.19 -7.79 17.68
CA ASN A 3 -13.65 -7.52 19.02
C ASN A 3 -13.00 -8.78 19.56
N VAL A 4 -11.81 -8.64 20.17
CA VAL A 4 -11.08 -9.77 20.75
C VAL A 4 -11.79 -10.21 22.05
N PRO A 5 -12.04 -11.51 22.26
CA PRO A 5 -12.58 -12.02 23.51
C PRO A 5 -11.62 -11.80 24.69
N LYS A 6 -12.14 -11.88 25.91
CA LYS A 6 -11.48 -11.61 27.20
C LYS A 6 -10.37 -12.64 27.55
N ILE A 7 -9.39 -12.85 26.67
CA ILE A 7 -8.31 -13.83 26.79
C ILE A 7 -7.07 -13.23 27.51
N LEU A 8 -6.98 -11.89 27.59
CA LEU A 8 -5.90 -11.18 28.31
C LEU A 8 -6.46 -10.08 29.22
N PRO A 9 -6.71 -10.35 30.52
CA PRO A 9 -7.35 -9.39 31.43
C PRO A 9 -6.49 -8.15 31.75
N GLY A 10 -5.17 -8.20 31.51
CA GLY A 10 -4.26 -7.07 31.72
C GLY A 10 -4.19 -6.06 30.57
N VAL A 11 -4.85 -6.34 29.43
CA VAL A 11 -4.86 -5.45 28.27
C VAL A 11 -6.28 -4.91 28.09
N PRO A 12 -6.49 -3.57 28.11
CA PRO A 12 -7.80 -3.00 27.85
C PRO A 12 -8.35 -3.47 26.49
N ALA A 13 -9.62 -3.88 26.48
CA ALA A 13 -10.27 -4.25 25.24
C ALA A 13 -10.47 -3.01 24.34
N ILE A 14 -10.38 -3.21 23.03
CA ILE A 14 -10.68 -2.17 22.05
C ILE A 14 -12.18 -1.88 22.13
N THR A 15 -12.55 -0.60 22.27
CA THR A 15 -13.93 -0.17 22.47
C THR A 15 -14.68 0.12 21.18
N GLY A 16 -13.98 0.15 20.04
CA GLY A 16 -14.56 0.38 18.72
C GLY A 16 -13.95 -0.53 17.65
N SER A 17 -14.71 -0.76 16.57
CA SER A 17 -14.19 -1.48 15.41
C SER A 17 -13.04 -0.69 14.76
N PRO A 18 -11.91 -1.32 14.40
CA PRO A 18 -10.86 -0.66 13.65
C PRO A 18 -11.30 -0.37 12.20
N LEU A 19 -10.53 0.47 11.52
CA LEU A 19 -10.62 0.59 10.07
C LEU A 19 -9.80 -0.53 9.43
N PHE A 20 -10.42 -1.25 8.50
CA PHE A 20 -9.73 -2.24 7.67
C PHE A 20 -9.63 -1.70 6.25
N LEU A 21 -8.48 -1.91 5.63
CA LEU A 21 -8.20 -1.46 4.27
C LEU A 21 -7.75 -2.64 3.41
N TYR A 22 -8.27 -2.72 2.20
CA TYR A 22 -7.69 -3.57 1.17
C TYR A 22 -6.62 -2.77 0.43
N THR A 23 -5.40 -3.29 0.40
CA THR A 23 -4.36 -2.75 -0.48
C THR A 23 -4.63 -3.18 -1.92
N ARG A 24 -4.30 -2.31 -2.88
CA ARG A 24 -4.27 -2.66 -4.29
C ARG A 24 -3.52 -3.99 -4.50
N GLY A 25 -4.19 -4.92 -5.17
CA GLY A 25 -3.64 -6.21 -5.53
C GLY A 25 -4.02 -6.64 -6.94
N ARG A 26 -3.98 -7.95 -7.17
CA ARG A 26 -4.43 -8.56 -8.43
C ARG A 26 -5.95 -8.68 -8.54
N TYR A 27 -6.62 -8.76 -7.39
CA TYR A 27 -8.07 -8.76 -7.32
C TYR A 27 -8.57 -7.33 -7.52
N ILE A 28 -9.58 -7.18 -8.36
CA ILE A 28 -10.24 -5.90 -8.63
C ILE A 28 -11.71 -6.10 -8.24
N ASP A 29 -12.18 -5.34 -7.25
CA ASP A 29 -13.59 -5.25 -7.02
C ASP A 29 -14.25 -4.53 -8.21
N ARG A 30 -15.24 -5.18 -8.81
CA ARG A 30 -16.01 -4.63 -9.93
C ARG A 30 -17.07 -3.65 -9.45
N GLN A 31 -17.48 -3.72 -8.18
CA GLN A 31 -18.47 -2.81 -7.60
C GLN A 31 -17.83 -1.49 -7.16
N LYS A 32 -16.59 -1.54 -6.66
CA LYS A 32 -15.76 -0.36 -6.38
C LYS A 32 -14.52 -0.31 -7.27
N PRO A 33 -14.64 0.20 -8.51
CA PRO A 33 -13.50 0.26 -9.41
C PRO A 33 -12.46 1.30 -9.00
N TYR A 34 -12.77 2.27 -8.13
CA TYR A 34 -11.88 3.34 -7.69
C TYR A 34 -11.39 3.10 -6.25
N PRO A 35 -10.12 3.41 -5.93
CA PRO A 35 -9.68 3.40 -4.54
C PRO A 35 -10.33 4.54 -3.74
N ASP A 36 -10.45 4.38 -2.43
CA ASP A 36 -10.94 5.42 -1.52
C ASP A 36 -9.79 6.35 -1.06
N ILE A 37 -8.59 5.77 -0.91
CA ILE A 37 -7.41 6.44 -0.35
C ILE A 37 -6.22 6.20 -1.28
N VAL A 38 -5.46 7.25 -1.56
CA VAL A 38 -4.22 7.17 -2.33
C VAL A 38 -3.12 7.93 -1.60
N VAL A 39 -2.05 7.23 -1.24
CA VAL A 39 -0.88 7.78 -0.57
C VAL A 39 0.25 7.97 -1.58
N ASP A 40 0.80 9.17 -1.65
CA ASP A 40 2.01 9.47 -2.41
C ASP A 40 3.21 8.84 -1.73
N ILE A 41 3.87 7.93 -2.43
CA ILE A 41 5.10 7.29 -1.97
C ILE A 41 6.32 7.72 -2.79
N THR A 42 6.18 8.67 -3.73
CA THR A 42 7.30 9.21 -4.50
C THR A 42 8.46 9.70 -3.62
N PRO A 43 8.23 10.38 -2.48
CA PRO A 43 9.33 10.83 -1.63
C PRO A 43 10.09 9.70 -0.92
N VAL A 44 9.52 8.49 -0.86
CA VAL A 44 10.05 7.35 -0.07
C VAL A 44 10.15 6.06 -0.87
N GLU A 45 10.11 6.13 -2.21
CA GLU A 45 10.08 4.97 -3.08
C GLU A 45 11.32 4.08 -2.93
N ARG A 46 12.47 4.70 -2.64
CA ARG A 46 13.74 3.99 -2.44
C ARG A 46 13.78 3.28 -1.10
N GLU A 47 13.25 3.89 -0.04
CA GLU A 47 13.07 3.26 1.27
C GLU A 47 12.13 2.05 1.17
N LYS A 48 11.05 2.17 0.39
CA LYS A 48 10.16 1.04 0.09
C LYS A 48 10.91 -0.10 -0.60
N ALA A 49 11.81 0.21 -1.53
CA ALA A 49 12.64 -0.79 -2.19
C ALA A 49 13.61 -1.48 -1.22
N TYR A 50 14.28 -0.75 -0.32
CA TYR A 50 15.15 -1.34 0.70
C TYR A 50 14.38 -2.29 1.64
N ILE A 51 13.15 -1.93 2.02
CA ILE A 51 12.31 -2.81 2.86
C ILE A 51 12.01 -4.13 2.13
N ILE A 52 11.70 -4.07 0.83
CA ILE A 52 11.42 -5.27 0.03
C ILE A 52 12.69 -6.10 -0.15
N ASP A 53 13.81 -5.46 -0.47
CA ASP A 53 15.12 -6.10 -0.65
C ASP A 53 15.57 -6.89 0.60
N ALA A 54 15.27 -6.38 1.79
CA ALA A 54 15.57 -7.06 3.06
C ALA A 54 14.88 -8.43 3.22
N HIS A 55 13.86 -8.75 2.42
CA HIS A 55 13.17 -10.05 2.44
C HIS A 55 13.84 -11.05 1.49
N GLU A 56 15.12 -11.34 1.75
CA GLU A 56 16.00 -12.03 0.79
C GLU A 56 15.43 -13.39 0.32
N SER A 57 15.06 -14.26 1.27
CA SER A 57 14.51 -15.59 0.96
C SER A 57 13.18 -15.53 0.20
N GLN A 58 12.34 -14.52 0.48
CA GLN A 58 11.09 -14.36 -0.24
C GLN A 58 11.33 -13.88 -1.67
N ILE A 59 12.17 -12.86 -1.86
CA ILE A 59 12.30 -12.16 -3.14
C ILE A 59 13.25 -12.89 -4.11
N TYR A 60 14.33 -13.48 -3.61
CA TYR A 60 15.41 -14.03 -4.44
C TYR A 60 15.42 -15.55 -4.51
N GLU A 61 14.79 -16.25 -3.55
CA GLU A 61 14.75 -17.72 -3.54
C GLU A 61 13.34 -18.24 -3.85
N TRP A 62 12.37 -17.95 -2.98
CA TRP A 62 11.03 -18.51 -3.04
C TRP A 62 10.22 -18.02 -4.24
N LEU A 63 10.09 -16.70 -4.43
CA LEU A 63 9.30 -16.14 -5.53
C LEU A 63 9.83 -16.56 -6.92
N PRO A 64 11.14 -16.57 -7.20
CA PRO A 64 11.66 -17.03 -8.48
C PRO A 64 11.37 -18.52 -8.71
N TRP A 65 11.56 -19.35 -7.68
CA TRP A 65 11.29 -20.78 -7.74
C TRP A 65 9.82 -21.09 -8.00
N ILE A 66 8.90 -20.53 -7.20
CA ILE A 66 7.46 -20.82 -7.35
C ILE A 66 6.89 -20.29 -8.65
N ASN A 67 7.40 -19.15 -9.14
CA ASN A 67 6.99 -18.57 -10.42
C ASN A 67 7.66 -19.26 -11.62
N ARG A 68 8.54 -20.24 -11.40
CA ARG A 68 9.35 -20.90 -12.45
C ARG A 68 10.06 -19.89 -13.36
N SER A 69 10.56 -18.81 -12.75
CA SER A 69 11.17 -17.70 -13.46
C SER A 69 12.62 -18.02 -13.80
N ASN A 70 12.97 -17.98 -15.09
CA ASN A 70 14.36 -18.04 -15.54
C ASN A 70 15.02 -16.65 -15.59
N LYS A 71 14.35 -15.60 -15.07
CA LYS A 71 14.94 -14.26 -15.02
C LYS A 71 16.10 -14.27 -14.04
N ILE A 72 17.27 -13.85 -14.53
CA ILE A 72 18.44 -13.57 -13.70
C ILE A 72 18.11 -12.36 -12.84
N ILE A 73 18.19 -12.51 -11.53
CA ILE A 73 18.07 -11.40 -10.58
C ILE A 73 19.49 -10.88 -10.30
N PRO A 74 19.71 -9.55 -10.29
CA PRO A 74 21.05 -9.02 -10.08
C PRO A 74 21.63 -9.36 -8.70
N ASP A 75 22.88 -9.84 -8.69
CA ASP A 75 23.56 -10.22 -7.45
C ASP A 75 24.20 -9.04 -6.70
N THR A 76 24.44 -7.91 -7.38
CA THR A 76 25.07 -6.73 -6.75
C THR A 76 24.03 -5.79 -6.15
N GLU A 77 24.28 -5.32 -4.93
CA GLU A 77 23.36 -4.50 -4.11
C GLU A 77 22.77 -3.31 -4.88
N LYS A 78 23.61 -2.50 -5.55
CA LYS A 78 23.13 -1.33 -6.31
C LYS A 78 22.18 -1.70 -7.45
N VAL A 79 22.48 -2.76 -8.20
CA VAL A 79 21.65 -3.17 -9.35
C VAL A 79 20.38 -3.87 -8.87
N ARG A 80 20.45 -4.53 -7.72
CA ARG A 80 19.33 -5.19 -7.05
C ARG A 80 18.27 -4.18 -6.61
N ILE A 81 18.65 -3.05 -6.01
CA ILE A 81 17.70 -2.02 -5.59
C ILE A 81 16.97 -1.39 -6.78
N GLU A 82 17.66 -1.11 -7.89
CA GLU A 82 17.01 -0.61 -9.11
C GLU A 82 16.01 -1.63 -9.69
N TYR A 83 16.36 -2.92 -9.63
CA TYR A 83 15.44 -3.99 -10.00
C TYR A 83 14.19 -4.02 -9.12
N ILE A 84 14.34 -3.89 -7.79
CA ILE A 84 13.23 -3.86 -6.84
C ILE A 84 12.35 -2.62 -7.02
N LEU A 85 12.96 -1.45 -7.15
CA LEU A 85 12.26 -0.20 -7.46
C LEU A 85 11.35 -0.37 -8.68
N LYS A 86 11.90 -0.89 -9.78
CA LYS A 86 11.15 -1.07 -11.02
C LYS A 86 10.05 -2.13 -10.90
N GLU A 87 10.38 -3.34 -10.46
CA GLU A 87 9.47 -4.49 -10.56
C GLU A 87 8.45 -4.55 -9.42
N TYR A 88 8.78 -4.03 -8.24
CA TYR A 88 7.97 -4.16 -7.04
C TYR A 88 7.40 -2.84 -6.54
N VAL A 89 8.08 -1.70 -6.72
CA VAL A 89 7.59 -0.39 -6.28
C VAL A 89 6.82 0.30 -7.40
N TRP A 90 7.49 0.73 -8.47
CA TRP A 90 6.89 1.51 -9.56
C TRP A 90 5.78 0.77 -10.30
N LYS A 91 6.00 -0.51 -10.63
CA LYS A 91 4.99 -1.30 -11.34
C LYS A 91 3.70 -1.49 -10.53
N ARG A 92 3.80 -1.57 -9.20
CA ARG A 92 2.62 -1.73 -8.33
C ARG A 92 1.99 -0.39 -7.97
N GLY A 93 2.82 0.64 -7.83
CA GLY A 93 2.42 2.00 -7.53
C GLY A 93 2.17 2.88 -8.74
N GLU A 94 2.05 2.30 -9.93
CA GLU A 94 1.65 3.01 -11.13
C GLU A 94 0.29 3.69 -10.92
N ILE A 95 0.23 4.98 -11.29
CA ILE A 95 -0.99 5.78 -11.26
C ILE A 95 -1.82 5.42 -12.50
N LYS A 96 -2.94 4.75 -12.28
CA LYS A 96 -3.90 4.39 -13.33
C LYS A 96 -4.88 5.54 -13.56
N GLU A 97 -5.58 5.53 -14.68
CA GLU A 97 -6.55 6.59 -15.01
C GLU A 97 -7.62 6.75 -13.92
N LYS A 98 -8.06 5.64 -13.34
CA LYS A 98 -9.02 5.60 -12.23
C LYS A 98 -8.50 6.21 -10.92
N ASP A 99 -7.20 6.38 -10.77
CA ASP A 99 -6.59 6.90 -9.54
C ASP A 99 -6.51 8.43 -9.55
N ARG A 100 -6.46 9.04 -10.74
CA ARG A 100 -6.24 10.48 -10.91
C ARG A 100 -7.23 11.34 -10.12
N PRO A 101 -8.56 11.08 -10.13
CA PRO A 101 -9.50 11.90 -9.37
C PRO A 101 -9.26 11.81 -7.85
N ILE A 102 -8.76 10.68 -7.36
CA ILE A 102 -8.50 10.45 -5.94
C ILE A 102 -7.17 11.09 -5.53
N VAL A 103 -6.16 11.06 -6.39
CA VAL A 103 -4.92 11.83 -6.21
C VAL A 103 -5.24 13.31 -6.15
N GLU A 104 -6.05 13.83 -7.08
CA GLU A 104 -6.49 15.23 -7.07
C GLU A 104 -7.28 15.60 -5.80
N LYS A 105 -8.18 14.72 -5.35
CA LYS A 105 -8.94 14.89 -4.10
C LYS A 105 -8.01 15.09 -2.90
N TRP A 106 -6.97 14.27 -2.76
CA TRP A 106 -6.11 14.27 -1.58
C TRP A 106 -4.98 15.30 -1.63
N TYR A 107 -4.46 15.63 -2.82
CA TYR A 107 -3.27 16.48 -2.97
C TYR A 107 -3.52 17.82 -3.69
N GLY A 108 -4.68 18.04 -4.31
CA GLY A 108 -5.01 19.28 -4.99
C GLY A 108 -3.95 19.70 -6.01
N SER A 109 -3.35 20.88 -5.84
CA SER A 109 -2.27 21.38 -6.71
C SER A 109 -1.01 20.51 -6.69
N GLY A 110 -0.75 19.80 -5.58
CA GLY A 110 0.37 18.88 -5.42
C GLY A 110 0.23 17.57 -6.21
N ALA A 111 -0.96 17.28 -6.77
CA ALA A 111 -1.21 16.05 -7.53
C ALA A 111 -0.26 15.85 -8.72
N LYS A 112 0.30 16.93 -9.28
CA LYS A 112 1.24 16.89 -10.41
C LYS A 112 2.62 16.33 -10.03
N GLU A 113 3.00 16.42 -8.76
CA GLU A 113 4.29 15.94 -8.27
C GLU A 113 4.27 14.45 -7.90
N VAL A 114 3.06 13.87 -7.76
CA VAL A 114 2.85 12.47 -7.41
C VAL A 114 3.16 11.58 -8.61
N LYS A 115 4.12 10.67 -8.45
CA LYS A 115 4.58 9.76 -9.53
C LYS A 115 4.37 8.29 -9.20
N THR A 116 4.27 7.95 -7.93
CA THR A 116 4.12 6.56 -7.48
C THR A 116 3.30 6.54 -6.20
N ILE A 117 2.31 5.65 -6.15
CA ILE A 117 1.28 5.65 -5.12
C ILE A 117 1.10 4.29 -4.44
N GLU A 118 0.62 4.30 -3.21
CA GLU A 118 -0.10 3.17 -2.62
C GLU A 118 -1.59 3.49 -2.58
N ALA A 119 -2.42 2.57 -3.08
CA ALA A 119 -3.86 2.79 -3.19
C ALA A 119 -4.61 1.77 -2.32
N PHE A 120 -5.61 2.27 -1.59
CA PHE A 120 -6.37 1.51 -0.62
C PHE A 120 -7.87 1.68 -0.82
N GLU A 121 -8.61 0.64 -0.49
CA GLU A 121 -10.07 0.60 -0.47
C GLU A 121 -10.55 0.33 0.96
N ILE A 122 -11.60 1.04 1.39
CA ILE A 122 -12.23 0.86 2.69
C ILE A 122 -13.06 -0.42 2.66
N CYS A 123 -12.67 -1.36 3.52
CA CYS A 123 -13.35 -2.64 3.70
C CYS A 123 -14.67 -2.47 4.48
N GLU A 124 -15.72 -3.17 4.05
CA GLU A 124 -17.06 -3.10 4.65
C GLU A 124 -17.14 -3.67 6.08
N PHE A 125 -16.18 -4.49 6.51
CA PHE A 125 -16.20 -5.15 7.82
C PHE A 125 -15.71 -4.28 8.99
N GLY A 126 -15.20 -3.08 8.71
CA GLY A 126 -14.61 -2.14 9.69
C GLY A 126 -15.59 -1.09 10.24
N ARG A 127 -15.05 -0.06 10.89
CA ARG A 127 -15.82 1.15 11.21
C ARG A 127 -16.10 1.97 9.95
N ALA A 128 -17.27 2.60 9.89
CA ALA A 128 -17.55 3.64 8.92
C ALA A 128 -16.66 4.86 9.20
N VAL A 129 -16.13 5.47 8.14
CA VAL A 129 -15.21 6.62 8.20
C VAL A 129 -15.61 7.64 7.13
N ASN A 130 -15.31 8.91 7.39
CA ASN A 130 -15.43 10.00 6.43
C ASN A 130 -14.05 10.59 6.09
N ASP A 131 -14.01 11.62 5.24
CA ASP A 131 -12.74 12.24 4.83
C ASP A 131 -11.93 12.85 5.99
N GLN A 132 -12.60 13.34 7.05
CA GLN A 132 -11.94 13.86 8.24
C GLN A 132 -11.28 12.75 9.05
N ASP A 133 -11.97 11.61 9.24
CA ASP A 133 -11.38 10.42 9.87
C ASP A 133 -10.12 9.96 9.13
N ILE A 134 -10.15 9.99 7.79
CA ILE A 134 -8.99 9.60 6.96
C ILE A 134 -7.83 10.57 7.17
N ARG A 135 -8.08 11.90 7.21
CA ARG A 135 -7.01 12.89 7.45
C ARG A 135 -6.35 12.72 8.83
N GLU A 136 -7.11 12.31 9.83
CA GLU A 136 -6.59 12.02 11.17
C GLU A 136 -5.71 10.75 11.19
N LEU A 137 -6.12 9.70 10.47
CA LEU A 137 -5.37 8.45 10.38
C LEU A 137 -4.15 8.53 9.45
N PHE A 138 -4.22 9.39 8.43
CA PHE A 138 -3.21 9.57 7.40
C PHE A 138 -2.67 11.01 7.47
N PRO A 139 -1.74 11.30 8.39
CA PRO A 139 -1.31 12.67 8.71
C PRO A 139 -0.60 13.36 7.53
N MET A 140 -0.19 12.63 6.49
CA MET A 140 0.33 13.20 5.26
C MET A 140 -0.71 14.01 4.48
N PHE A 141 -2.02 13.78 4.68
CA PHE A 141 -3.11 14.56 4.07
C PHE A 141 -3.52 15.78 4.90
N ALA A 142 -3.04 15.92 6.14
CA ALA A 142 -3.44 17.00 7.05
C ALA A 142 -2.65 18.31 6.80
N ARG A 143 -2.05 18.46 5.62
CA ARG A 143 -1.28 19.64 5.21
C ARG A 143 -2.02 20.41 4.12
#